data_AF-A0A3D0XHS4-F1
#
_entry.id   AF-A0A3D0XHS4-F1
#
_cell.length_a   1.000
_cell.length_b   1.000
_cell.length_c   1.000
_cell.angle_alpha   90.00
_cell.angle_beta   90.00
_cell.angle_gamma   90.00
#
_symmetry.space_group_name_H-M   'P 1'
#
loop_
_entity.id
_entity.type
_entity.pdbx_description
1 polymer ?
#
loop_
_entity_poly.entity_id
_entity_poly.type
_entity_poly.pdbx_seq_one_letter_code
_entity_poly.pdbx_strand_id
1 'polypeptide(L)'
;MGLDMPSLFHQFLNLIPEGGAWILIATLGLLVVGWISTIVLTARTKWLALLAFFPPTHPLALIAMVLKQGSASLVPLGAYALAAVTWFSGSQRIYQEQLQQLEQYEQALKADGEPLGIEGLKQRVDQPEENIWDHPFLKPLATAGTKGESGEQARKEMGDRYASLELPRTRLRIQLEKDANPERPGLRNNQEMILSSAIHSIHPEDALEPVEGISYPTDREAVLKALEPTIRVMEEDLRQLSEALSRPQQIYPHQWEEGFNMLLPQLAKLKAFSQATTLSTLYHTWKAEPEKAFQTAKLGLRTAEVRDSALLISCLVQIAQVRIAMNAIDEARCHHLWGEEEWVSIQEQLEAFRMIDLMDDSLRMERAIGHATMRPMVDRPPTEVMRLIQGMGQDFSGTPSDEPALWEKVSSLFLGRFWQACYARQWRLCLKGYQEMISDLNAAEEASQTKPWKDILVSWDPLHFKTDFGILAGMLLPALDKAQSKAVRSQVEITLTQTSIDLERYYLRQGHYPERLENLVPGWRDSVPVDPMTQEPLFYKSLSQGMGFELYSVGLNGEDDGGRYQTKAPRDA
;
A
#
# COMPACT_ATOMS: atom_id res chain seq x y z
N MET A 1 18.95 -0.06 -27.65
CA MET A 1 17.50 0.17 -27.48
C MET A 1 16.79 -0.20 -28.77
N GLY A 2 16.59 -1.49 -29.00
CA GLY A 2 15.62 -1.94 -30.00
C GLY A 2 14.27 -1.92 -29.33
N LEU A 3 13.38 -1.01 -29.73
CA LEU A 3 11.97 -1.14 -29.40
C LEU A 3 11.45 -2.32 -30.22
N ASP A 4 11.19 -3.46 -29.58
CA ASP A 4 10.51 -4.58 -30.21
C ASP A 4 9.10 -4.14 -30.61
N MET A 5 8.96 -3.68 -31.85
CA MET A 5 7.71 -3.30 -32.51
C MET A 5 6.55 -4.31 -32.35
N PRO A 6 6.78 -5.65 -32.26
CA PRO A 6 5.71 -6.60 -31.96
C PRO A 6 5.06 -6.38 -30.59
N SER A 7 5.82 -5.95 -29.58
CA SER A 7 5.32 -5.79 -28.20
C SER A 7 4.37 -4.59 -28.07
N LEU A 8 4.67 -3.48 -28.73
CA LEU A 8 3.85 -2.27 -28.71
C LEU A 8 2.52 -2.46 -29.45
N PHE A 9 2.55 -3.21 -30.56
CA PHE A 9 1.34 -3.54 -31.31
C PHE A 9 0.39 -4.44 -30.50
N HIS A 10 0.94 -5.47 -29.84
CA HIS A 10 0.15 -6.31 -28.93
C HIS A 10 -0.42 -5.54 -27.74
N GLN A 11 0.37 -4.65 -27.11
CA GLN A 11 -0.12 -3.80 -26.02
C GLN A 11 -1.22 -2.83 -26.47
N PHE A 12 -1.11 -2.28 -27.68
CA PHE A 12 -2.14 -1.41 -28.25
C PHE A 12 -3.44 -2.17 -28.56
N LEU A 13 -3.33 -3.38 -29.13
CA LEU A 13 -4.50 -4.24 -29.35
C LEU A 13 -5.18 -4.66 -28.04
N ASN A 14 -4.40 -4.93 -26.99
CA ASN A 14 -4.93 -5.26 -25.66
C ASN A 14 -5.63 -4.08 -24.99
N LEU A 15 -5.49 -2.86 -25.52
CA LEU A 15 -6.19 -1.68 -25.03
C LEU A 15 -7.62 -1.56 -25.60
N ILE A 16 -7.77 -1.96 -26.86
CA ILE A 16 -8.97 -1.71 -27.66
C ILE A 16 -10.01 -2.82 -27.40
N PRO A 17 -11.31 -2.49 -27.24
CA PRO A 17 -12.38 -3.47 -27.17
C PRO A 17 -12.50 -4.32 -28.44
N GLU A 18 -13.11 -5.50 -28.31
CA GLU A 18 -13.46 -6.34 -29.45
C GLU A 18 -14.26 -5.53 -30.50
N GLY A 19 -13.90 -5.66 -31.78
CA GLY A 19 -14.49 -4.86 -32.86
C GLY A 19 -13.97 -3.43 -33.00
N GLY A 20 -13.30 -2.85 -31.99
CA GLY A 20 -12.78 -1.49 -32.04
C GLY A 20 -11.66 -1.30 -33.06
N ALA A 21 -10.80 -2.31 -33.21
CA ALA A 21 -9.75 -2.32 -34.23
C ALA A 21 -10.34 -2.29 -35.66
N TRP A 22 -11.44 -3.00 -35.89
CA TRP A 22 -12.13 -3.00 -37.19
C TRP A 22 -12.76 -1.65 -37.49
N ILE A 23 -13.34 -0.98 -36.49
CA ILE A 23 -13.92 0.37 -36.65
C ILE A 23 -12.83 1.39 -36.96
N LEU A 24 -11.67 1.32 -36.28
CA LEU A 24 -10.51 2.13 -36.60
C LEU A 24 -10.03 1.90 -38.03
N ILE A 25 -9.81 0.64 -38.42
CA ILE A 25 -9.32 0.27 -39.77
C ILE A 25 -10.31 0.73 -40.86
N ALA A 26 -11.60 0.45 -40.69
CA ALA A 26 -12.64 0.83 -41.64
C ALA A 26 -12.75 2.36 -41.77
N THR A 27 -12.72 3.08 -40.64
CA THR A 27 -12.77 4.54 -40.63
C THR A 27 -11.54 5.13 -41.33
N LEU A 28 -10.34 4.69 -40.97
CA LEU A 28 -9.09 5.13 -41.60
C LEU A 28 -9.07 4.83 -43.10
N GLY A 29 -9.52 3.63 -43.50
CA GLY A 29 -9.65 3.26 -44.91
C GLY A 29 -10.56 4.21 -45.68
N LEU A 30 -11.72 4.56 -45.13
CA LEU A 30 -12.66 5.49 -45.75
C LEU A 30 -12.11 6.93 -45.81
N LEU A 31 -11.39 7.38 -44.78
CA LEU A 31 -10.70 8.67 -44.79
C LEU A 31 -9.63 8.74 -45.89
N VAL A 32 -8.85 7.66 -46.07
CA VAL A 32 -7.84 7.54 -47.13
C VAL A 32 -8.49 7.52 -48.50
N VAL A 33 -9.59 6.78 -48.68
CA VAL A 33 -10.35 6.78 -49.94
C VAL A 33 -10.86 8.19 -50.26
N GLY A 34 -11.43 8.90 -49.28
CA GLY A 34 -11.86 10.30 -49.45
C GLY A 34 -10.71 11.24 -49.80
N TRP A 35 -9.54 11.02 -49.21
CA TRP A 35 -8.36 11.85 -49.44
C TRP A 35 -7.77 11.63 -50.84
N ILE A 36 -7.53 10.37 -51.21
CA ILE A 36 -6.99 9.99 -52.52
C ILE A 36 -7.95 10.42 -53.63
N SER A 37 -9.26 10.20 -53.47
CA SER A 37 -10.25 10.61 -54.47
C SER A 37 -10.29 12.14 -54.64
N THR A 38 -10.14 12.92 -53.57
CA THR A 38 -10.01 14.39 -53.65
C THR A 38 -8.75 14.81 -54.42
N ILE A 39 -7.61 14.16 -54.17
CA ILE A 39 -6.36 14.43 -54.91
C ILE A 39 -6.53 14.12 -56.40
N VAL A 40 -7.09 12.95 -56.74
CA VAL A 40 -7.28 12.51 -58.13
C VAL A 40 -8.22 13.46 -58.88
N LEU A 41 -9.31 13.90 -58.26
CA LEU A 41 -10.30 14.78 -58.87
C LEU A 41 -9.80 16.23 -59.02
N THR A 42 -8.94 16.69 -58.11
CA THR A 42 -8.34 18.03 -58.15
C THR A 42 -7.04 18.10 -58.96
N ALA A 43 -6.46 16.96 -59.35
CA ALA A 43 -5.19 16.86 -60.09
C ALA A 43 -5.14 17.70 -61.38
N ARG A 44 -6.28 17.93 -62.04
CA ARG A 44 -6.37 18.75 -63.25
C ARG A 44 -6.20 20.26 -62.99
N THR A 45 -6.30 20.70 -61.73
CA THR A 45 -6.17 22.10 -61.33
C THR A 45 -5.00 22.23 -60.34
N LYS A 46 -3.82 22.64 -60.85
CA LYS A 46 -2.54 22.62 -60.12
C LYS A 46 -2.59 23.19 -58.70
N TRP A 47 -3.31 24.29 -58.48
CA TRP A 47 -3.42 24.91 -57.15
C TRP A 47 -4.36 24.15 -56.20
N LEU A 48 -5.45 23.54 -56.71
CA LEU A 48 -6.35 22.70 -55.92
C LEU A 48 -5.70 21.37 -55.55
N ALA A 49 -4.94 20.79 -56.46
CA ALA A 49 -4.15 19.58 -56.19
C ALA A 49 -3.14 19.79 -55.07
N LEU A 50 -2.50 20.97 -55.03
CA LEU A 50 -1.56 21.35 -53.98
C LEU A 50 -2.27 21.51 -52.61
N LEU A 51 -3.45 22.11 -52.59
CA LEU A 51 -4.27 22.22 -51.37
C LEU A 51 -4.79 20.85 -50.89
N ALA A 52 -5.16 19.96 -51.80
CA ALA A 52 -5.67 18.62 -51.48
C ALA A 52 -4.56 17.69 -50.96
N PHE A 53 -3.35 17.83 -51.49
CA PHE A 53 -2.20 17.01 -51.08
C PHE A 53 -1.74 17.31 -49.66
N PHE A 54 -1.85 18.56 -49.19
CA PHE A 54 -1.41 18.93 -47.84
C PHE A 54 -2.59 18.82 -46.83
N PRO A 55 -2.53 17.93 -45.81
CA PRO A 55 -3.68 17.61 -44.97
C PRO A 55 -4.33 18.82 -44.25
N PRO A 56 -3.59 19.81 -43.72
CA PRO A 56 -4.20 21.00 -43.12
C PRO A 56 -5.01 21.87 -44.10
N THR A 57 -4.66 21.86 -45.38
CA THR A 57 -5.35 22.65 -46.43
C THR A 57 -6.39 21.83 -47.21
N HIS A 58 -6.45 20.52 -46.98
CA HIS A 58 -7.39 19.61 -47.61
C HIS A 58 -8.87 20.03 -47.47
N PRO A 59 -9.34 20.53 -46.30
CA PRO A 59 -10.71 21.04 -46.18
C PRO A 59 -11.04 22.18 -47.15
N LEU A 60 -10.07 23.07 -47.44
CA LEU A 60 -10.25 24.16 -48.40
C LEU A 60 -10.36 23.63 -49.84
N ALA A 61 -9.60 22.59 -50.17
CA ALA A 61 -9.68 21.91 -51.46
C ALA A 61 -11.05 21.24 -51.66
N LEU A 62 -11.57 20.58 -50.61
CA LEU A 62 -12.91 20.02 -50.58
C LEU A 62 -13.98 21.08 -50.86
N ILE A 63 -13.99 22.19 -50.09
CA ILE A 63 -14.96 23.28 -50.26
C ILE A 63 -14.92 23.83 -51.69
N ALA A 64 -13.71 24.11 -52.21
CA ALA A 64 -13.55 24.63 -53.56
C ALA A 64 -13.99 23.62 -54.64
N MET A 65 -13.82 22.32 -54.41
CA MET A 65 -14.27 21.26 -55.29
C MET A 65 -15.80 21.14 -55.28
N VAL A 66 -16.46 21.22 -54.11
CA VAL A 66 -17.93 21.24 -54.01
C VAL A 66 -18.52 22.41 -54.80
N LEU A 67 -17.94 23.60 -54.65
CA LEU A 67 -18.41 24.81 -55.34
C LEU A 67 -18.20 24.76 -56.87
N LYS A 68 -17.23 24.00 -57.37
CA LYS A 68 -16.84 23.99 -58.80
C LYS A 68 -17.28 22.76 -59.59
N GLN A 69 -17.34 21.59 -58.97
CA GLN A 69 -17.48 20.31 -59.68
C GLN A 69 -18.71 19.49 -59.26
N GLY A 70 -19.55 20.02 -58.35
CA GLY A 70 -20.92 19.57 -58.09
C GLY A 70 -21.10 18.07 -57.87
N SER A 71 -21.34 17.31 -58.94
CA SER A 71 -21.55 15.86 -58.87
C SER A 71 -20.26 15.05 -58.66
N ALA A 72 -19.10 15.56 -59.06
CA ALA A 72 -17.83 14.83 -58.89
C ALA A 72 -17.34 14.82 -57.43
N SER A 73 -17.77 15.78 -56.60
CA SER A 73 -17.44 15.81 -55.18
C SER A 73 -18.20 14.78 -54.34
N LEU A 74 -19.21 14.12 -54.90
CA LEU A 74 -20.04 13.13 -54.18
C LEU A 74 -19.23 11.92 -53.69
N VAL A 75 -18.20 11.49 -54.43
CA VAL A 75 -17.36 10.35 -54.04
C VAL A 75 -16.54 10.64 -52.78
N PRO A 76 -15.71 11.71 -52.73
CA PRO A 76 -14.97 12.04 -51.51
C PRO A 76 -15.89 12.45 -50.36
N LEU A 77 -16.95 13.23 -50.62
CA LEU A 77 -17.92 13.59 -49.57
C LEU A 77 -18.64 12.35 -49.01
N GLY A 78 -19.02 11.40 -49.86
CA GLY A 78 -19.63 10.15 -49.46
C GLY A 78 -18.69 9.27 -48.64
N ALA A 79 -17.40 9.21 -49.01
CA ALA A 79 -16.38 8.50 -48.24
C ALA A 79 -16.18 9.11 -46.84
N TYR A 80 -16.10 10.45 -46.74
CA TYR A 80 -16.00 11.14 -45.45
C TYR A 80 -17.28 11.00 -44.59
N ALA A 81 -18.46 11.10 -45.21
CA ALA A 81 -19.73 10.90 -44.52
C ALA A 81 -19.85 9.46 -43.99
N LEU A 82 -19.48 8.47 -44.80
CA LEU A 82 -19.47 7.06 -44.38
C LEU A 82 -18.42 6.81 -43.30
N ALA A 83 -17.25 7.45 -43.38
CA ALA A 83 -16.23 7.38 -42.32
C ALA A 83 -16.79 7.92 -41.00
N ALA A 84 -17.45 9.09 -41.02
CA ALA A 84 -18.08 9.68 -39.84
C ALA A 84 -19.18 8.77 -39.27
N VAL A 85 -20.09 8.26 -40.12
CA VAL A 85 -21.14 7.32 -39.68
C VAL A 85 -20.53 6.07 -39.06
N THR A 86 -19.54 5.45 -39.72
CA THR A 86 -18.84 4.26 -39.22
C THR A 86 -18.18 4.51 -37.87
N TRP A 87 -17.50 5.66 -37.74
CA TRP A 87 -16.82 6.04 -36.51
C TRP A 87 -17.80 6.31 -35.36
N PHE A 88 -18.79 7.19 -35.55
CA PHE A 88 -19.70 7.59 -34.47
C PHE A 88 -20.66 6.46 -34.07
N SER A 89 -21.27 5.78 -35.04
CA SER A 89 -22.18 4.66 -34.74
C SER A 89 -21.41 3.47 -34.16
N GLY A 90 -20.23 3.18 -34.72
CA GLY A 90 -19.37 2.11 -34.24
C GLY A 90 -18.87 2.35 -32.82
N SER A 91 -18.35 3.56 -32.54
CA SER A 91 -17.86 3.94 -31.21
C SER A 91 -18.99 3.95 -30.18
N GLN A 92 -20.18 4.44 -30.54
CA GLN A 92 -21.34 4.41 -29.65
C GLN A 92 -21.76 2.97 -29.33
N ARG A 93 -21.79 2.09 -30.33
CA ARG A 93 -22.15 0.68 -30.15
C ARG A 93 -21.18 -0.03 -29.22
N ILE A 94 -19.87 0.10 -29.46
CA ILE A 94 -18.85 -0.54 -28.61
C ILE A 94 -18.92 0.02 -27.19
N TYR A 95 -19.12 1.33 -27.02
CA TYR A 95 -19.28 1.92 -25.69
C TYR A 95 -20.45 1.29 -24.93
N GLN A 96 -21.63 1.18 -25.55
CA GLN A 96 -22.79 0.54 -24.93
C GLN A 96 -22.53 -0.92 -24.57
N GLU A 97 -21.87 -1.67 -25.47
CA GLU A 97 -21.51 -3.06 -25.23
C GLU A 97 -20.52 -3.22 -24.07
N GLN A 98 -19.45 -2.42 -24.01
CA GLN A 98 -18.48 -2.49 -22.93
C GLN A 98 -19.04 -1.99 -21.60
N LEU A 99 -19.93 -0.99 -21.62
CA LEU A 99 -20.63 -0.52 -20.42
C LEU A 99 -21.57 -1.61 -19.89
N GLN A 100 -22.35 -2.25 -20.76
CA GLN A 100 -23.22 -3.36 -20.37
C GLN A 100 -22.43 -4.54 -19.78
N GLN A 101 -21.30 -4.90 -20.39
CA GLN A 101 -20.43 -5.95 -19.86
C GLN A 101 -19.84 -5.59 -18.49
N LEU A 102 -19.49 -4.32 -18.28
CA LEU A 102 -19.02 -3.82 -16.98
C LEU A 102 -20.13 -3.92 -15.93
N GLU A 103 -21.32 -3.41 -16.23
CA GLU A 103 -22.47 -3.43 -15.32
C GLU A 103 -22.90 -4.87 -14.98
N GLN A 104 -22.90 -5.77 -15.96
CA GLN A 104 -23.17 -7.21 -15.72
C GLN A 104 -22.15 -7.82 -14.77
N TYR A 105 -20.87 -7.51 -14.95
CA TYR A 105 -19.82 -8.01 -14.07
C TYR A 105 -19.93 -7.42 -12.66
N GLU A 106 -20.25 -6.13 -12.53
CA GLU A 106 -20.51 -5.48 -11.24
C GLU A 106 -21.72 -6.09 -10.52
N GLN A 107 -22.78 -6.44 -11.27
CA GLN A 107 -23.95 -7.14 -10.72
C GLN A 107 -23.61 -8.57 -10.27
N ALA A 108 -22.79 -9.29 -11.03
CA ALA A 108 -22.34 -10.64 -10.66
C ALA A 108 -21.56 -10.61 -9.34
N LEU A 109 -20.59 -9.70 -9.19
CA LEU A 109 -19.85 -9.53 -7.94
C LEU A 109 -20.79 -9.25 -6.75
N LYS A 110 -21.78 -8.35 -6.92
CA LYS A 110 -22.76 -8.08 -5.86
C LYS A 110 -23.61 -9.30 -5.53
N ALA A 111 -23.98 -10.11 -6.52
CA ALA A 111 -24.76 -11.34 -6.33
C ALA A 111 -23.95 -12.40 -5.56
N ASP A 112 -22.63 -12.44 -5.77
CA ASP A 112 -21.70 -13.31 -5.06
C ASP A 112 -21.35 -12.79 -3.64
N GLY A 113 -21.95 -11.68 -3.20
CA GLY A 113 -21.70 -11.07 -1.89
C GLY A 113 -20.41 -10.25 -1.80
N GLU A 114 -19.73 -10.05 -2.93
CA GLU A 114 -18.47 -9.31 -3.00
C GLU A 114 -18.73 -7.79 -3.00
N PRO A 115 -18.26 -7.04 -1.99
CA PRO A 115 -18.54 -5.61 -1.88
C PRO A 115 -17.79 -4.84 -2.99
N LEU A 116 -18.51 -3.89 -3.60
CA LEU A 116 -18.01 -3.01 -4.64
C LEU A 116 -18.12 -1.52 -4.28
N GLY A 117 -18.99 -1.16 -3.35
CA GLY A 117 -19.30 0.23 -3.01
C GLY A 117 -18.86 0.59 -1.60
N ILE A 118 -18.76 1.90 -1.35
CA ILE A 118 -18.36 2.46 -0.06
C ILE A 118 -19.53 2.59 0.92
N GLU A 119 -20.76 2.32 0.49
CA GLU A 119 -21.98 2.55 1.28
C GLU A 119 -22.03 1.67 2.54
N GLY A 120 -21.57 0.41 2.44
CA GLY A 120 -21.49 -0.51 3.58
C GLY A 120 -20.32 -0.22 4.53
N LEU A 121 -19.40 0.69 4.17
CA LEU A 121 -18.20 1.00 4.94
C LEU A 121 -18.41 2.17 5.91
N LYS A 122 -19.50 2.94 5.73
CA LYS A 122 -19.81 4.11 6.56
C LYS A 122 -20.32 3.66 7.92
N GLN A 123 -19.45 3.73 8.91
CA GLN A 123 -19.79 3.51 10.31
C GLN A 123 -20.19 4.83 10.98
N ARG A 124 -21.18 4.76 11.89
CA ARG A 124 -21.64 5.91 12.67
C ARG A 124 -21.12 5.79 14.11
N VAL A 125 -20.62 6.90 14.63
CA VAL A 125 -20.34 7.04 16.06
C VAL A 125 -21.64 7.43 16.77
N ASP A 126 -22.21 6.50 17.54
CA ASP A 126 -23.42 6.76 18.31
C ASP A 126 -23.11 7.42 19.66
N GLN A 127 -21.95 7.09 20.26
CA GLN A 127 -21.49 7.61 21.54
C GLN A 127 -20.05 8.15 21.41
N PRO A 128 -19.85 9.46 21.16
CA PRO A 128 -18.53 10.05 20.97
C PRO A 128 -17.59 9.86 22.17
N GLU A 129 -18.11 9.81 23.39
CA GLU A 129 -17.35 9.56 24.61
C GLU A 129 -16.71 8.15 24.64
N GLU A 130 -17.29 7.19 23.92
CA GLU A 130 -16.80 5.81 23.81
C GLU A 130 -15.83 5.60 22.64
N ASN A 131 -15.65 6.59 21.76
CA ASN A 131 -14.79 6.48 20.58
C ASN A 131 -13.39 7.05 20.84
N ILE A 132 -12.34 6.31 20.48
CA ILE A 132 -10.94 6.77 20.65
C ILE A 132 -10.69 8.07 19.88
N TRP A 133 -11.28 8.21 18.69
CA TRP A 133 -11.05 9.34 17.78
C TRP A 133 -11.76 10.61 18.20
N ASP A 134 -12.65 10.53 19.20
CA ASP A 134 -13.30 11.68 19.82
C ASP A 134 -12.60 12.09 21.14
N HIS A 135 -11.57 11.36 21.57
CA HIS A 135 -10.76 11.72 22.73
C HIS A 135 -9.99 13.02 22.45
N PRO A 136 -9.91 13.99 23.39
CA PRO A 136 -9.22 15.26 23.16
C PRO A 136 -7.79 15.12 22.64
N PHE A 137 -7.10 14.04 23.03
CA PHE A 137 -5.76 13.73 22.53
C PHE A 137 -5.72 13.34 21.04
N LEU A 138 -6.64 12.49 20.56
CA LEU A 138 -6.64 11.93 19.19
C LEU A 138 -7.56 12.66 18.21
N LYS A 139 -8.55 13.40 18.71
CA LYS A 139 -9.53 14.14 17.90
C LYS A 139 -8.91 15.07 16.85
N PRO A 140 -7.79 15.77 17.13
CA PRO A 140 -7.12 16.55 16.09
C PRO A 140 -6.61 15.72 14.91
N LEU A 141 -6.20 14.46 15.11
CA LEU A 141 -5.83 13.54 14.01
C LEU A 141 -7.04 13.11 13.18
N ALA A 142 -8.19 12.91 13.82
CA ALA A 142 -9.44 12.63 13.13
C ALA A 142 -9.88 13.83 12.28
N THR A 143 -9.81 15.05 12.85
CA THR A 143 -10.09 16.30 12.13
C THR A 143 -9.10 16.49 10.97
N ALA A 144 -7.82 16.16 11.15
CA ALA A 144 -6.80 16.27 10.11
C ALA A 144 -7.09 15.41 8.87
N GLY A 145 -7.90 14.35 8.97
CA GLY A 145 -8.35 13.55 7.83
C GLY A 145 -9.46 14.20 7.00
N THR A 146 -10.07 15.28 7.50
CA THR A 146 -11.18 15.97 6.82
C THR A 146 -10.70 17.03 5.83
N LYS A 147 -11.51 17.32 4.81
CA LYS A 147 -11.30 18.48 3.94
C LYS A 147 -11.80 19.77 4.57
N GLY A 148 -11.36 20.91 4.00
CA GLY A 148 -11.74 22.23 4.46
C GLY A 148 -10.74 22.84 5.45
N GLU A 149 -11.06 24.06 5.89
CA GLU A 149 -10.18 24.89 6.71
C GLU A 149 -9.81 24.22 8.04
N SER A 150 -10.77 23.58 8.70
CA SER A 150 -10.54 22.87 9.98
C SER A 150 -9.54 21.72 9.82
N GLY A 151 -9.69 20.90 8.79
CA GLY A 151 -8.78 19.80 8.52
C GLY A 151 -7.38 20.27 8.11
N GLU A 152 -7.31 21.35 7.31
CA GLU A 152 -6.02 21.94 6.94
C GLU A 152 -5.28 22.53 8.14
N GLN A 153 -6.00 23.23 9.02
CA GLN A 153 -5.43 23.76 10.26
C GLN A 153 -4.94 22.62 11.16
N ALA A 154 -5.73 21.57 11.34
CA ALA A 154 -5.32 20.39 12.13
C ALA A 154 -4.08 19.71 11.56
N ARG A 155 -3.93 19.61 10.22
CA ARG A 155 -2.71 19.09 9.56
C ARG A 155 -1.49 19.97 9.77
N LYS A 156 -1.64 21.30 9.91
CA LYS A 156 -0.54 22.22 10.22
C LYS A 156 -0.10 22.08 11.69
N GLU A 157 -1.05 21.96 12.60
CA GLU A 157 -0.79 21.92 14.05
C GLU A 157 -0.35 20.53 14.56
N MET A 158 -0.65 19.45 13.84
CA MET A 158 -0.34 18.09 14.31
C MET A 158 1.16 17.80 14.46
N GLY A 159 2.03 18.53 13.74
CA GLY A 159 3.48 18.42 13.92
C GLY A 159 3.86 18.78 15.35
N ASP A 160 3.55 20.01 15.73
CA ASP A 160 3.85 20.56 17.05
C ASP A 160 3.11 19.81 18.17
N ARG A 161 1.84 19.46 17.94
CA ARG A 161 1.01 18.78 18.95
C ARG A 161 1.57 17.44 19.40
N TYR A 162 2.17 16.68 18.48
CA TYR A 162 2.67 15.33 18.75
C TYR A 162 4.20 15.26 18.72
N ALA A 163 4.89 16.41 18.77
CA ALA A 163 6.34 16.50 18.61
C ALA A 163 7.11 15.64 19.63
N SER A 164 6.59 15.51 20.85
CA SER A 164 7.15 14.65 21.91
C SER A 164 7.19 13.17 21.50
N LEU A 165 6.22 12.70 20.72
CA LEU A 165 6.08 11.31 20.28
C LEU A 165 6.70 11.06 18.90
N GLU A 166 7.32 12.07 18.29
CA GLU A 166 8.07 11.88 17.05
C GLU A 166 9.53 11.58 17.35
N LEU A 167 10.02 10.45 16.84
CA LEU A 167 11.45 10.19 16.88
C LEU A 167 12.20 11.18 15.98
N PRO A 168 13.39 11.65 16.41
CA PRO A 168 14.20 12.54 15.60
C PRO A 168 14.63 11.87 14.30
N ARG A 169 14.65 12.65 13.22
CA ARG A 169 15.16 12.20 11.92
C ARG A 169 16.68 12.20 11.98
N THR A 170 17.26 11.07 12.33
CA THR A 170 18.70 10.95 12.46
C THR A 170 19.28 10.13 11.30
N ARG A 171 20.27 10.70 10.58
CA ARG A 171 21.03 10.00 9.51
C ARG A 171 22.34 9.41 10.02
N LEU A 172 22.45 9.19 11.33
CA LEU A 172 23.63 8.58 11.91
C LEU A 172 23.69 7.12 11.45
N ARG A 173 24.57 6.87 10.49
CA ARG A 173 25.06 5.52 10.22
C ARG A 173 26.06 5.23 11.33
N ILE A 174 25.55 4.94 12.53
CA ILE A 174 26.40 4.55 13.66
C ILE A 174 27.19 3.35 13.15
N GLN A 175 28.51 3.49 13.04
CA GLN A 175 29.39 2.34 12.96
C GLN A 175 29.35 1.72 14.35
N LEU A 176 28.24 1.03 14.66
CA LEU A 176 28.21 0.10 15.77
C LEU A 176 29.40 -0.80 15.50
N GLU A 177 30.33 -0.87 16.45
CA GLU A 177 31.55 -1.64 16.32
C GLU A 177 31.23 -3.03 15.76
N LYS A 178 32.22 -3.67 15.12
CA LYS A 178 32.17 -4.99 14.47
C LYS A 178 31.56 -6.15 15.32
N ASP A 179 31.09 -5.86 16.52
CA ASP A 179 30.52 -6.74 17.53
C ASP A 179 28.98 -6.67 17.61
N ALA A 180 28.30 -5.75 16.92
CA ALA A 180 26.86 -5.91 16.69
C ALA A 180 26.68 -7.09 15.73
N ASN A 181 26.41 -8.28 16.29
CA ASN A 181 26.36 -9.52 15.54
C ASN A 181 25.55 -9.31 14.23
N PRO A 182 26.18 -9.41 13.04
CA PRO A 182 25.50 -9.18 11.76
C PRO A 182 24.31 -10.12 11.54
N GLU A 183 24.19 -11.18 12.34
CA GLU A 183 23.11 -12.16 12.35
C GLU A 183 21.85 -11.71 13.15
N ARG A 184 21.91 -10.62 13.94
CA ARG A 184 20.78 -10.12 14.76
C ARG A 184 20.40 -8.66 14.45
N PRO A 185 19.74 -8.38 13.31
CA PRO A 185 19.39 -7.02 12.90
C PRO A 185 18.41 -6.30 13.85
N GLY A 186 17.57 -7.02 14.61
CA GLY A 186 16.62 -6.42 15.57
C GLY A 186 17.30 -5.70 16.75
N LEU A 187 18.26 -6.37 17.40
CA LEU A 187 19.10 -5.79 18.47
C LEU A 187 19.89 -4.58 17.96
N ARG A 188 20.41 -4.67 16.73
CA ARG A 188 21.06 -3.53 16.07
C ARG A 188 20.10 -2.35 15.90
N ASN A 189 18.87 -2.58 15.42
CA ASN A 189 17.88 -1.52 15.24
C ASN A 189 17.48 -0.88 16.59
N ASN A 190 17.37 -1.64 17.67
CA ASN A 190 17.11 -1.12 19.02
C ASN A 190 18.24 -0.23 19.51
N GLN A 191 19.48 -0.69 19.36
CA GLN A 191 20.67 0.08 19.72
C GLN A 191 20.77 1.35 18.87
N GLU A 192 20.54 1.27 17.56
CA GLU A 192 20.49 2.44 16.68
C GLU A 192 19.40 3.42 17.13
N MET A 193 18.21 2.94 17.49
CA MET A 193 17.11 3.79 17.96
C MET A 193 17.44 4.50 19.27
N ILE A 194 17.84 3.78 20.32
CA ILE A 194 18.21 4.36 21.62
C ILE A 194 19.36 5.37 21.47
N LEU A 195 20.42 4.99 20.76
CA LEU A 195 21.61 5.83 20.61
C LEU A 195 21.31 7.07 19.76
N SER A 196 20.59 6.92 18.65
CA SER A 196 20.23 8.07 17.81
C SER A 196 19.33 9.07 18.55
N SER A 197 18.38 8.58 19.34
CA SER A 197 17.57 9.43 20.22
C SER A 197 18.40 10.11 21.29
N ALA A 198 19.31 9.38 21.97
CA ALA A 198 20.19 9.95 22.99
C ALA A 198 21.09 11.06 22.43
N ILE A 199 21.67 10.84 21.24
CA ILE A 199 22.52 11.81 20.56
C ILE A 199 21.72 13.06 20.21
N HIS A 200 20.50 12.91 19.70
CA HIS A 200 19.64 14.06 19.40
C HIS A 200 19.26 14.85 20.66
N SER A 201 19.05 14.18 21.79
CA SER A 201 18.80 14.85 23.08
C SER A 201 19.98 15.71 23.55
N ILE A 202 21.22 15.33 23.20
CA ILE A 202 22.44 16.11 23.50
C ILE A 202 22.67 17.20 22.43
N HIS A 203 22.45 16.86 21.16
CA HIS A 203 22.76 17.65 19.98
C HIS A 203 21.53 17.79 19.04
N PRO A 204 20.56 18.65 19.38
CA PRO A 204 19.34 18.77 18.59
C PRO A 204 19.58 19.34 17.18
N GLU A 205 20.59 20.21 17.01
CA GLU A 205 20.94 20.88 15.75
C GLU A 205 21.80 20.00 14.82
N ASP A 206 22.59 19.06 15.36
CA ASP A 206 23.63 18.33 14.63
C ASP A 206 23.17 16.97 14.06
N ALA A 207 21.92 16.54 14.31
CA ALA A 207 21.46 15.17 14.04
C ALA A 207 21.31 14.78 12.55
N LEU A 208 21.48 15.74 11.62
CA LEU A 208 21.29 15.53 10.17
C LEU A 208 22.59 15.38 9.38
N GLU A 209 23.73 15.84 9.92
CA GLU A 209 25.07 15.68 9.31
C GLU A 209 26.02 15.00 10.30
N PRO A 210 26.88 14.05 9.88
CA PRO A 210 27.87 13.46 10.78
C PRO A 210 28.90 14.54 11.16
N VAL A 211 28.72 15.18 12.32
CA VAL A 211 29.68 16.17 12.81
C VAL A 211 30.89 15.45 13.40
N GLU A 212 32.08 15.73 12.86
CA GLU A 212 33.34 15.32 13.47
C GLU A 212 33.46 15.95 14.87
N GLY A 213 33.57 15.13 15.91
CA GLY A 213 33.77 15.60 17.29
C GLY A 213 32.54 15.66 18.20
N ILE A 214 31.38 15.15 17.78
CA ILE A 214 30.26 14.89 18.72
C ILE A 214 30.72 13.85 19.75
N SER A 215 30.62 14.18 21.03
CA SER A 215 30.84 13.24 22.13
C SER A 215 29.67 12.25 22.18
N TYR A 216 29.87 11.04 21.67
CA TYR A 216 28.88 9.98 21.78
C TYR A 216 28.80 9.47 23.22
N PRO A 217 27.60 9.18 23.75
CA PRO A 217 27.50 8.45 25.01
C PRO A 217 28.13 7.06 24.81
N THR A 218 29.23 6.81 25.50
CA THR A 218 30.06 5.59 25.34
C THR A 218 29.59 4.42 26.19
N ASP A 219 28.73 4.68 27.19
CA ASP A 219 28.21 3.67 28.09
C ASP A 219 26.71 3.83 28.36
N ARG A 220 26.10 2.77 28.92
CA ARG A 220 24.67 2.69 29.22
C ARG A 220 24.18 3.83 30.12
N GLU A 221 24.98 4.27 31.09
CA GLU A 221 24.58 5.31 32.05
C GLU A 221 24.51 6.68 31.37
N ALA A 222 25.49 6.99 30.51
CA ALA A 222 25.49 8.21 29.70
C ALA A 222 24.29 8.26 28.74
N VAL A 223 23.94 7.13 28.10
CA VAL A 223 22.76 7.01 27.23
C VAL A 223 21.47 7.30 27.99
N LEU A 224 21.29 6.65 29.16
CA LEU A 224 20.10 6.82 29.98
C LEU A 224 19.96 8.27 30.48
N LYS A 225 21.06 8.88 30.92
CA LYS A 225 21.07 10.27 31.37
C LYS A 225 20.72 11.25 30.24
N ALA A 226 21.19 10.99 29.02
CA ALA A 226 20.88 11.81 27.86
C ALA A 226 19.39 11.72 27.46
N LEU A 227 18.79 10.53 27.58
CA LEU A 227 17.38 10.30 27.21
C LEU A 227 16.37 10.76 28.25
N GLU A 228 16.75 10.89 29.51
CA GLU A 228 15.83 11.21 30.62
C GLU A 228 14.93 12.44 30.33
N PRO A 229 15.43 13.58 29.80
CA PRO A 229 14.57 14.72 29.47
C PRO A 229 13.53 14.39 28.39
N THR A 230 13.93 13.65 27.35
CA THR A 230 13.06 13.25 26.24
C THR A 230 11.95 12.32 26.74
N ILE A 231 12.31 11.27 27.50
CA ILE A 231 11.34 10.33 28.07
C ILE A 231 10.36 11.06 29.00
N ARG A 232 10.85 11.98 29.83
CA ARG A 232 9.99 12.74 30.75
C ARG A 232 8.94 13.61 30.03
N VAL A 233 9.28 14.19 28.89
CA VAL A 233 8.31 14.95 28.07
C VAL A 233 7.30 14.01 27.42
N MET A 234 7.72 12.81 27.01
CA MET A 234 6.84 11.80 26.41
C MET A 234 5.81 11.21 27.38
N GLU A 235 6.15 11.09 28.68
CA GLU A 235 5.30 10.40 29.67
C GLU A 235 3.86 10.91 29.70
N GLU A 236 3.64 12.23 29.60
CA GLU A 236 2.29 12.81 29.63
C GLU A 236 1.48 12.51 28.36
N ASP A 237 2.11 12.53 27.19
CA ASP A 237 1.43 12.22 25.93
C ASP A 237 1.18 10.71 25.78
N LEU A 238 2.07 9.87 26.30
CA LEU A 238 1.82 8.43 26.42
C LEU A 238 0.68 8.12 27.40
N ARG A 239 0.56 8.87 28.51
CA ARG A 239 -0.57 8.77 29.43
C ARG A 239 -1.89 9.13 28.74
N GLN A 240 -1.93 10.25 28.01
CA GLN A 240 -3.12 10.66 27.25
C GLN A 240 -3.46 9.67 26.12
N LEU A 241 -2.46 9.08 25.47
CA LEU A 241 -2.66 8.01 24.49
C LEU A 241 -3.28 6.78 25.15
N SER A 242 -2.74 6.34 26.29
CA SER A 242 -3.31 5.21 27.05
C SER A 242 -4.75 5.47 27.49
N GLU A 243 -5.07 6.69 27.93
CA GLU A 243 -6.43 7.11 28.27
C GLU A 243 -7.35 7.04 27.05
N ALA A 244 -6.91 7.54 25.90
CA ALA A 244 -7.67 7.47 24.64
C ALA A 244 -7.96 6.02 24.23
N LEU A 245 -6.95 5.15 24.27
CA LEU A 245 -7.02 3.75 23.83
C LEU A 245 -7.77 2.82 24.80
N SER A 246 -8.13 3.32 25.98
CA SER A 246 -9.00 2.63 26.94
C SER A 246 -10.48 2.67 26.52
N ARG A 247 -10.85 3.56 25.59
CA ARG A 247 -12.22 3.66 25.08
C ARG A 247 -12.56 2.46 24.18
N PRO A 248 -13.81 1.95 24.20
CA PRO A 248 -14.14 0.68 23.55
C PRO A 248 -14.34 0.76 22.04
N GLN A 249 -14.65 1.93 21.46
CA GLN A 249 -14.94 2.09 20.03
C GLN A 249 -13.76 2.74 19.28
N GLN A 250 -13.48 2.28 18.06
CA GLN A 250 -12.36 2.75 17.23
C GLN A 250 -12.77 3.18 15.81
N ILE A 251 -13.83 3.98 15.72
CA ILE A 251 -14.43 4.38 14.45
C ILE A 251 -13.80 5.67 13.95
N TYR A 252 -12.91 5.58 12.95
CA TYR A 252 -12.30 6.75 12.32
C TYR A 252 -13.22 7.39 11.28
N PRO A 253 -13.34 8.73 11.23
CA PRO A 253 -14.25 9.43 10.31
C PRO A 253 -13.69 9.54 8.88
N HIS A 254 -13.50 8.41 8.23
CA HIS A 254 -13.01 8.32 6.85
C HIS A 254 -13.89 9.11 5.87
N GLN A 255 -13.23 9.83 4.95
CA GLN A 255 -13.88 10.53 3.84
C GLN A 255 -13.96 9.59 2.64
N TRP A 256 -14.79 8.54 2.74
CA TRP A 256 -14.88 7.45 1.75
C TRP A 256 -15.11 7.92 0.31
N GLU A 257 -15.83 9.03 0.15
CA GLU A 257 -16.14 9.67 -1.13
C GLU A 257 -14.91 10.17 -1.88
N GLU A 258 -13.78 10.33 -1.18
CA GLU A 258 -12.51 10.80 -1.76
C GLU A 258 -11.72 9.70 -2.46
N GLY A 259 -12.14 8.43 -2.32
CA GLY A 259 -11.49 7.30 -2.99
C GLY A 259 -9.99 7.24 -2.69
N PHE A 260 -9.16 7.11 -3.72
CA PHE A 260 -7.70 7.09 -3.56
C PHE A 260 -7.07 8.40 -3.05
N ASN A 261 -7.81 9.52 -3.07
CA ASN A 261 -7.32 10.81 -2.57
C ASN A 261 -7.69 11.05 -1.09
N MET A 262 -8.24 10.05 -0.41
CA MET A 262 -8.58 10.14 1.00
C MET A 262 -7.33 10.43 1.84
N LEU A 263 -7.42 11.45 2.70
CA LEU A 263 -6.33 11.82 3.59
C LEU A 263 -6.32 10.90 4.81
N LEU A 264 -5.15 10.29 5.08
CA LEU A 264 -4.93 9.36 6.19
C LEU A 264 -3.76 9.80 7.09
N PRO A 265 -3.76 11.05 7.62
CA PRO A 265 -2.64 11.58 8.40
C PRO A 265 -2.41 10.84 9.72
N GLN A 266 -3.45 10.17 10.25
CA GLN A 266 -3.36 9.37 11.47
C GLN A 266 -2.37 8.22 11.33
N LEU A 267 -2.21 7.64 10.14
CA LEU A 267 -1.34 6.48 9.94
C LEU A 267 0.14 6.78 10.22
N ALA A 268 0.62 7.93 9.77
CA ALA A 268 1.99 8.36 10.03
C ALA A 268 2.23 8.59 11.55
N LYS A 269 1.22 9.13 12.23
CA LYS A 269 1.29 9.46 13.66
C LYS A 269 1.14 8.22 14.54
N LEU A 270 0.24 7.29 14.22
CA LEU A 270 0.14 5.98 14.88
C LEU A 270 1.46 5.21 14.79
N LYS A 271 2.13 5.23 13.64
CA LYS A 271 3.47 4.66 13.50
C LYS A 271 4.48 5.36 14.42
N ALA A 272 4.46 6.69 14.48
CA ALA A 272 5.33 7.46 15.38
C ALA A 272 5.05 7.11 16.86
N PHE A 273 3.78 6.95 17.25
CA PHE A 273 3.40 6.55 18.60
C PHE A 273 3.95 5.17 18.95
N SER A 274 3.89 4.19 18.03
CA SER A 274 4.52 2.89 18.24
C SER A 274 6.04 2.99 18.42
N GLN A 275 6.71 3.87 17.67
CA GLN A 275 8.14 4.13 17.84
C GLN A 275 8.44 4.77 19.21
N ALA A 276 7.63 5.73 19.64
CA ALA A 276 7.73 6.37 20.95
C ALA A 276 7.54 5.36 22.10
N THR A 277 6.53 4.48 22.02
CA THR A 277 6.33 3.42 23.01
C THR A 277 7.51 2.44 23.03
N THR A 278 8.06 2.08 21.88
CA THR A 278 9.25 1.22 21.83
C THR A 278 10.46 1.91 22.48
N LEU A 279 10.72 3.19 22.20
CA LEU A 279 11.82 3.93 22.82
C LEU A 279 11.67 4.00 24.35
N SER A 280 10.47 4.31 24.85
CA SER A 280 10.20 4.34 26.29
C SER A 280 10.33 2.95 26.93
N THR A 281 9.86 1.89 26.27
CA THR A 281 10.04 0.50 26.75
C THR A 281 11.52 0.13 26.85
N LEU A 282 12.31 0.46 25.83
CA LEU A 282 13.75 0.22 25.81
C LEU A 282 14.47 1.00 26.92
N TYR A 283 14.12 2.27 27.11
CA TYR A 283 14.67 3.10 28.19
C TYR A 283 14.41 2.48 29.57
N HIS A 284 13.16 2.09 29.87
CA HIS A 284 12.82 1.49 31.16
C HIS A 284 13.44 0.09 31.33
N THR A 285 13.60 -0.67 30.24
CA THR A 285 14.37 -1.93 30.24
C THR A 285 15.82 -1.68 30.63
N TRP A 286 16.46 -0.70 30.01
CA TRP A 286 17.84 -0.32 30.32
C TRP A 286 17.97 0.35 31.70
N LYS A 287 16.89 0.84 32.30
CA LYS A 287 16.91 1.33 33.68
C LYS A 287 16.55 0.24 34.72
N ALA A 288 16.20 -0.96 34.27
CA ALA A 288 15.68 -2.05 35.10
C ALA A 288 14.41 -1.64 35.89
N GLU A 289 13.49 -0.94 35.22
CA GLU A 289 12.17 -0.54 35.73
C GLU A 289 11.08 -1.43 35.10
N PRO A 290 10.85 -2.67 35.59
CA PRO A 290 10.03 -3.69 34.90
C PRO A 290 8.59 -3.25 34.68
N GLU A 291 7.95 -2.67 35.71
CA GLU A 291 6.55 -2.24 35.66
C GLU A 291 6.31 -1.19 34.56
N LYS A 292 7.18 -0.17 34.49
CA LYS A 292 7.05 0.88 33.46
C LYS A 292 7.34 0.33 32.07
N ALA A 293 8.35 -0.52 31.92
CA ALA A 293 8.64 -1.17 30.64
C ALA A 293 7.44 -2.01 30.17
N PHE A 294 6.81 -2.77 31.07
CA PHE A 294 5.64 -3.60 30.75
C PHE A 294 4.44 -2.75 30.32
N GLN A 295 4.10 -1.70 31.08
CA GLN A 295 3.00 -0.80 30.76
C GLN A 295 3.17 -0.16 29.38
N THR A 296 4.37 0.35 29.07
CA THR A 296 4.65 0.97 27.77
C THR A 296 4.67 -0.06 26.64
N ALA A 297 5.18 -1.27 26.87
CA ALA A 297 5.16 -2.34 25.86
C ALA A 297 3.72 -2.71 25.46
N LYS A 298 2.84 -2.87 26.46
CA LYS A 298 1.40 -3.09 26.24
C LYS A 298 0.73 -1.93 25.52
N LEU A 299 1.10 -0.69 25.84
CA LEU A 299 0.61 0.48 25.12
C LEU A 299 1.04 0.47 23.64
N GLY A 300 2.27 0.02 23.35
CA GLY A 300 2.77 -0.13 21.99
C GLY A 300 1.99 -1.15 21.17
N LEU A 301 1.72 -2.33 21.74
CA LEU A 301 0.85 -3.35 21.13
C LEU A 301 -0.59 -2.82 20.96
N ARG A 302 -1.17 -2.20 21.99
CA ARG A 302 -2.51 -1.61 21.92
C ARG A 302 -2.63 -0.51 20.85
N THR A 303 -1.56 0.26 20.63
CA THR A 303 -1.50 1.25 19.55
C THR A 303 -1.49 0.58 18.17
N ALA A 304 -0.89 -0.60 18.03
CA ALA A 304 -0.91 -1.38 16.81
C ALA A 304 -2.28 -2.08 16.58
N GLU A 305 -3.07 -2.33 17.64
CA GLU A 305 -4.43 -2.85 17.52
C GLU A 305 -5.43 -1.83 16.96
N VAL A 306 -5.07 -0.53 16.98
CA VAL A 306 -5.91 0.54 16.43
C VAL A 306 -6.06 0.33 14.93
N ARG A 307 -7.21 -0.24 14.55
CA ARG A 307 -7.57 -0.51 13.16
C ARG A 307 -9.01 -0.07 12.94
N ASP A 308 -9.15 0.97 12.15
CA ASP A 308 -10.42 1.60 11.80
C ASP A 308 -11.04 1.02 10.52
N SER A 309 -10.23 0.39 9.67
CA SER A 309 -10.63 -0.11 8.36
C SER A 309 -9.65 -1.17 7.83
N ALA A 310 -10.11 -1.97 6.86
CA ALA A 310 -9.26 -2.89 6.11
C ALA A 310 -8.53 -2.20 4.93
N LEU A 311 -8.24 -0.89 5.01
CA LEU A 311 -7.44 -0.23 3.97
C LEU A 311 -6.04 -0.88 3.91
N LEU A 312 -5.54 -1.23 2.72
CA LEU A 312 -4.25 -1.90 2.58
C LEU A 312 -3.13 -1.10 3.25
N ILE A 313 -3.13 0.22 3.06
CA ILE A 313 -2.13 1.09 3.69
C ILE A 313 -2.22 1.05 5.23
N SER A 314 -3.42 0.93 5.80
CA SER A 314 -3.63 0.74 7.24
C SER A 314 -3.08 -0.61 7.70
N CYS A 315 -3.32 -1.70 6.95
CA CYS A 315 -2.75 -3.02 7.23
C CYS A 315 -1.21 -3.01 7.18
N LEU A 316 -0.62 -2.34 6.19
CA LEU A 316 0.83 -2.20 6.06
C LEU A 316 1.46 -1.41 7.22
N VAL A 317 0.75 -0.41 7.73
CA VAL A 317 1.17 0.38 8.89
C VAL A 317 1.06 -0.47 10.16
N GLN A 318 -0.03 -1.20 10.35
CA GLN A 318 -0.20 -2.14 11.47
C GLN A 318 0.92 -3.20 11.48
N ILE A 319 1.23 -3.83 10.35
CA ILE A 319 2.37 -4.75 10.21
C ILE A 319 3.67 -4.08 10.69
N ALA A 320 3.91 -2.83 10.29
CA ALA A 320 5.10 -2.10 10.73
C ALA A 320 5.08 -1.83 12.24
N GLN A 321 3.93 -1.44 12.81
CA GLN A 321 3.78 -1.15 14.24
C GLN A 321 4.02 -2.38 15.11
N VAL A 322 3.46 -3.55 14.75
CA VAL A 322 3.69 -4.80 15.50
C VAL A 322 5.16 -5.18 15.48
N ARG A 323 5.83 -5.09 14.33
CA ARG A 323 7.27 -5.33 14.22
C ARG A 323 8.10 -4.37 15.07
N ILE A 324 7.71 -3.09 15.11
CA ILE A 324 8.34 -2.07 15.98
C ILE A 324 8.17 -2.43 17.47
N ALA A 325 6.99 -2.89 17.88
CA ALA A 325 6.72 -3.30 19.27
C ALA A 325 7.47 -4.57 19.66
N MET A 326 7.50 -5.60 18.80
CA MET A 326 8.22 -6.85 19.03
C MET A 326 9.72 -6.64 19.26
N ASN A 327 10.33 -5.61 18.67
CA ASN A 327 11.73 -5.30 18.92
C ASN A 327 12.00 -4.93 20.39
N ALA A 328 11.12 -4.16 21.04
CA ALA A 328 11.27 -3.83 22.46
C ALA A 328 10.99 -5.03 23.37
N ILE A 329 10.04 -5.89 22.99
CA ILE A 329 9.72 -7.14 23.70
C ILE A 329 10.95 -8.06 23.70
N ASP A 330 11.65 -8.18 22.56
CA ASP A 330 12.87 -8.98 22.46
C ASP A 330 14.00 -8.44 23.34
N GLU A 331 14.14 -7.11 23.45
CA GLU A 331 15.09 -6.49 24.38
C GLU A 331 14.73 -6.82 25.83
N ALA A 332 13.48 -6.62 26.25
CA ALA A 332 13.03 -6.94 27.61
C ALA A 332 13.29 -8.41 27.97
N ARG A 333 13.11 -9.32 27.00
CA ARG A 333 13.42 -10.75 27.13
C ARG A 333 14.91 -10.99 27.33
N CYS A 334 15.76 -10.32 26.55
CA CYS A 334 17.22 -10.45 26.68
C CYS A 334 17.73 -9.97 28.06
N HIS A 335 17.00 -9.09 28.75
CA HIS A 335 17.31 -8.65 30.12
C HIS A 335 16.58 -9.45 31.21
N HIS A 336 15.81 -10.50 30.85
CA HIS A 336 14.97 -11.27 31.77
C HIS A 336 14.09 -10.38 32.66
N LEU A 337 13.56 -9.29 32.06
CA LEU A 337 13.06 -8.16 32.82
C LEU A 337 11.74 -8.45 33.55
N TRP A 338 10.84 -9.20 32.91
CA TRP A 338 9.48 -9.43 33.37
C TRP A 338 9.26 -10.82 33.98
N GLY A 339 8.26 -10.93 34.84
CA GLY A 339 7.81 -12.18 35.43
C GLY A 339 6.90 -12.98 34.51
N GLU A 340 6.44 -14.13 35.01
CA GLU A 340 5.63 -15.06 34.21
C GLU A 340 4.27 -14.48 33.82
N GLU A 341 3.60 -13.75 34.72
CA GLU A 341 2.27 -13.17 34.47
C GLU A 341 2.32 -12.11 33.36
N GLU A 342 3.36 -11.27 33.37
CA GLU A 342 3.58 -10.25 32.36
C GLU A 342 3.89 -10.89 31.00
N TRP A 343 4.74 -11.93 30.96
CA TRP A 343 5.05 -12.65 29.71
C TRP A 343 3.81 -13.30 29.09
N VAL A 344 2.96 -13.92 29.91
CA VAL A 344 1.67 -14.47 29.46
C VAL A 344 0.79 -13.35 28.90
N SER A 345 0.71 -12.20 29.58
CA SER A 345 -0.10 -11.07 29.07
C SER A 345 0.41 -10.51 27.74
N ILE A 346 1.72 -10.45 27.51
CA ILE A 346 2.28 -10.04 26.21
C ILE A 346 1.96 -11.08 25.13
N GLN A 347 2.08 -12.37 25.46
CA GLN A 347 1.76 -13.47 24.54
C GLN A 347 0.30 -13.42 24.10
N GLU A 348 -0.64 -13.25 25.04
CA GLU A 348 -2.08 -13.10 24.77
C GLU A 348 -2.37 -11.91 23.83
N GLN A 349 -1.68 -10.77 24.01
CA GLN A 349 -1.83 -9.64 23.10
C GLN A 349 -1.25 -9.92 21.71
N LEU A 350 -0.14 -10.64 21.61
CA LEU A 350 0.44 -11.04 20.33
C LEU A 350 -0.48 -11.99 19.54
N GLU A 351 -1.28 -12.82 20.23
CA GLU A 351 -2.26 -13.72 19.61
C GLU A 351 -3.39 -12.99 18.87
N ALA A 352 -3.71 -11.75 19.27
CA ALA A 352 -4.71 -10.93 18.59
C ALA A 352 -4.28 -10.54 17.16
N PHE A 353 -3.00 -10.65 16.84
CA PHE A 353 -2.44 -10.26 15.55
C PHE A 353 -2.34 -11.44 14.59
N ARG A 354 -3.36 -11.56 13.74
CA ARG A 354 -3.37 -12.46 12.58
C ARG A 354 -3.14 -11.68 11.28
N MET A 355 -1.87 -11.52 10.91
CA MET A 355 -1.44 -10.67 9.80
C MET A 355 -1.86 -11.21 8.43
N ILE A 356 -1.98 -12.53 8.29
CA ILE A 356 -2.40 -13.18 7.05
C ILE A 356 -3.87 -12.93 6.72
N ASP A 357 -4.74 -12.94 7.74
CA ASP A 357 -6.17 -12.65 7.65
C ASP A 357 -6.46 -11.18 7.27
N LEU A 358 -5.42 -10.33 7.18
CA LEU A 358 -5.58 -8.94 6.76
C LEU A 358 -5.68 -8.79 5.23
N MET A 359 -5.19 -9.77 4.47
CA MET A 359 -4.85 -9.55 3.06
C MET A 359 -6.08 -9.58 2.15
N ASP A 360 -6.95 -10.58 2.27
CA ASP A 360 -8.13 -10.73 1.42
C ASP A 360 -9.15 -9.59 1.65
N ASP A 361 -9.43 -9.24 2.91
CA ASP A 361 -10.25 -8.08 3.28
C ASP A 361 -9.66 -6.77 2.75
N SER A 362 -8.32 -6.64 2.78
CA SER A 362 -7.66 -5.46 2.23
C SER A 362 -7.79 -5.35 0.71
N LEU A 363 -7.77 -6.46 -0.02
CA LEU A 363 -8.01 -6.47 -1.46
C LEU A 363 -9.46 -6.11 -1.81
N ARG A 364 -10.43 -6.59 -1.02
CA ARG A 364 -11.84 -6.21 -1.18
C ARG A 364 -12.03 -4.71 -0.93
N MET A 365 -11.36 -4.17 0.08
CA MET A 365 -11.34 -2.74 0.37
C MET A 365 -10.70 -1.93 -0.77
N GLU A 366 -9.52 -2.33 -1.25
CA GLU A 366 -8.85 -1.70 -2.39
C GLU A 366 -9.71 -1.71 -3.65
N ARG A 367 -10.44 -2.81 -3.90
CA ARG A 367 -11.41 -2.89 -5.01
C ARG A 367 -12.56 -1.90 -4.82
N ALA A 368 -13.10 -1.76 -3.61
CA ALA A 368 -14.20 -0.83 -3.33
C ALA A 368 -13.76 0.65 -3.45
N ILE A 369 -12.58 1.01 -2.92
CA ILE A 369 -11.98 2.34 -3.08
C ILE A 369 -11.65 2.63 -4.55
N GLY A 370 -11.09 1.64 -5.24
CA GLY A 370 -10.82 1.70 -6.67
C GLY A 370 -12.10 1.90 -7.47
N HIS A 371 -13.20 1.25 -7.10
CA HIS A 371 -14.51 1.42 -7.73
C HIS A 371 -15.05 2.83 -7.55
N ALA A 372 -15.06 3.36 -6.32
CA ALA A 372 -15.48 4.72 -6.03
C ALA A 372 -14.68 5.77 -6.82
N THR A 373 -13.40 5.49 -7.08
CA THR A 373 -12.50 6.39 -7.83
C THR A 373 -12.65 6.25 -9.35
N MET A 374 -12.63 5.01 -9.85
CA MET A 374 -12.48 4.70 -11.28
C MET A 374 -13.82 4.61 -12.01
N ARG A 375 -14.89 4.09 -11.38
CA ARG A 375 -16.19 3.95 -12.04
C ARG A 375 -16.76 5.29 -12.55
N PRO A 376 -16.67 6.42 -11.81
CA PRO A 376 -17.12 7.71 -12.30
C PRO A 376 -16.31 8.27 -13.49
N MET A 377 -15.10 7.75 -13.76
CA MET A 377 -14.27 8.20 -14.87
C MET A 377 -14.76 7.68 -16.23
N VAL A 378 -15.55 6.58 -16.25
CA VAL A 378 -16.12 6.00 -17.48
C VAL A 378 -16.90 7.03 -18.31
N ASP A 379 -17.59 7.95 -17.64
CA ASP A 379 -18.45 8.94 -18.29
C ASP A 379 -17.77 10.29 -18.51
N ARG A 380 -16.50 10.43 -18.10
CA ARG A 380 -15.73 11.67 -18.24
C ARG A 380 -15.00 11.79 -19.59
N PRO A 381 -14.65 13.00 -20.04
CA PRO A 381 -13.77 13.20 -21.19
C PRO A 381 -12.39 12.57 -20.98
N PRO A 382 -11.76 11.98 -22.01
CA PRO A 382 -10.48 11.28 -21.86
C PRO A 382 -9.33 12.16 -21.34
N THR A 383 -9.31 13.44 -21.71
CA THR A 383 -8.31 14.40 -21.25
C THR A 383 -8.43 14.67 -19.75
N GLU A 384 -9.66 14.78 -19.26
CA GLU A 384 -9.94 14.92 -17.84
C GLU A 384 -9.53 13.66 -17.07
N VAL A 385 -9.87 12.47 -17.58
CA VAL A 385 -9.47 11.19 -17.00
C VAL A 385 -7.95 11.08 -16.90
N MET A 386 -7.21 11.41 -17.97
CA MET A 386 -5.75 11.35 -17.96
C MET A 386 -5.15 12.30 -16.91
N ARG A 387 -5.68 13.53 -16.79
CA ARG A 387 -5.24 14.48 -15.77
C ARG A 387 -5.54 13.99 -14.36
N LEU A 388 -6.71 13.40 -14.13
CA LEU A 388 -7.08 12.83 -12.84
C LEU A 388 -6.19 11.64 -12.49
N ILE A 389 -5.89 10.75 -13.45
CA ILE A 389 -4.95 9.63 -13.25
C ILE A 389 -3.54 10.13 -12.94
N GLN A 390 -3.04 11.14 -13.67
CA GLN A 390 -1.74 11.74 -13.40
C GLN A 390 -1.67 12.42 -12.03
N GLY A 391 -2.79 12.97 -11.55
CA GLY A 391 -2.90 13.59 -10.23
C GLY A 391 -3.20 12.62 -9.07
N MET A 392 -3.44 11.34 -9.33
CA MET A 392 -3.71 10.37 -8.26
C MET A 392 -2.50 10.24 -7.34
N GLY A 393 -2.73 10.35 -6.03
CA GLY A 393 -1.69 10.22 -5.01
C GLY A 393 -0.77 11.45 -4.85
N GLN A 394 -1.13 12.60 -5.42
CA GLN A 394 -0.47 13.89 -5.19
C GLN A 394 -1.38 14.82 -4.37
N ASP A 395 -0.79 15.68 -3.52
CA ASP A 395 -1.53 16.70 -2.76
C ASP A 395 -2.18 17.71 -3.71
N PHE A 396 -3.46 17.50 -4.01
CA PHE A 396 -4.21 18.33 -4.95
C PHE A 396 -4.79 19.55 -4.22
N SER A 397 -3.99 20.61 -4.04
CA SER A 397 -4.46 21.89 -3.48
C SER A 397 -5.09 22.82 -4.53
N GLY A 398 -5.24 22.38 -5.78
CA GLY A 398 -5.80 23.18 -6.87
C GLY A 398 -7.15 22.64 -7.32
N THR A 399 -8.17 23.48 -7.41
CA THR A 399 -9.29 23.18 -8.31
C THR A 399 -8.76 23.11 -9.74
N PRO A 400 -9.09 22.11 -10.56
CA PRO A 400 -8.75 22.16 -11.98
C PRO A 400 -9.62 23.24 -12.64
N SER A 401 -9.13 24.48 -12.66
CA SER A 401 -9.85 25.65 -13.12
C SER A 401 -9.32 26.19 -14.46
N ASP A 402 -8.80 25.32 -15.32
CA ASP A 402 -8.57 25.67 -16.71
C ASP A 402 -9.74 25.16 -17.55
N GLU A 403 -10.47 26.08 -18.20
CA GLU A 403 -11.44 25.75 -19.24
C GLU A 403 -10.76 24.84 -20.28
N PRO A 404 -11.34 23.68 -20.63
CA PRO A 404 -10.72 22.78 -21.59
C PRO A 404 -10.53 23.48 -22.93
N ALA A 405 -9.31 23.39 -23.47
CA ALA A 405 -8.98 24.05 -24.74
C ALA A 405 -9.93 23.59 -25.86
N LEU A 406 -10.10 24.42 -26.91
CA LEU A 406 -10.99 24.08 -28.03
C LEU A 406 -10.67 22.70 -28.64
N TRP A 407 -9.39 22.34 -28.76
CA TRP A 407 -8.98 21.04 -29.28
C TRP A 407 -9.43 19.89 -28.36
N GLU A 408 -9.50 20.09 -27.04
CA GLU A 408 -9.98 19.08 -26.07
C GLU A 408 -11.48 18.86 -26.21
N LYS A 409 -12.25 19.95 -26.39
CA LYS A 409 -13.69 19.87 -26.68
C LYS A 409 -13.95 19.17 -28.01
N VAL A 410 -13.15 19.46 -29.04
CA VAL A 410 -13.27 18.81 -30.36
C VAL A 410 -12.86 17.33 -30.27
N SER A 411 -11.75 17.01 -29.61
CA SER A 411 -11.28 15.63 -29.48
C SER A 411 -12.19 14.79 -28.61
N SER A 412 -12.81 15.34 -27.56
CA SER A 412 -13.80 14.62 -26.75
C SER A 412 -15.09 14.34 -27.53
N LEU A 413 -15.54 15.25 -28.39
CA LEU A 413 -16.67 15.00 -29.28
C LEU A 413 -16.39 13.87 -30.26
N PHE A 414 -15.20 13.87 -30.88
CA PHE A 414 -14.84 12.85 -31.88
C PHE A 414 -14.43 11.52 -31.24
N LEU A 415 -13.49 11.52 -30.29
CA LEU A 415 -12.88 10.30 -29.74
C LEU A 415 -13.51 9.83 -28.43
N GLY A 416 -14.41 10.61 -27.82
CA GLY A 416 -14.92 10.37 -26.47
C GLY A 416 -15.52 8.98 -26.29
N ARG A 417 -16.55 8.62 -27.06
CA ARG A 417 -17.23 7.32 -26.93
C ARG A 417 -16.28 6.14 -27.12
N PHE A 418 -15.36 6.23 -28.09
CA PHE A 418 -14.36 5.18 -28.32
C PHE A 418 -13.46 5.00 -27.10
N TRP A 419 -12.93 6.10 -26.55
CA TRP A 419 -12.09 6.05 -25.36
C TRP A 419 -12.83 5.61 -24.10
N GLN A 420 -14.07 6.05 -23.91
CA GLN A 420 -14.92 5.60 -22.81
C GLN A 420 -15.15 4.09 -22.88
N ALA A 421 -15.31 3.53 -24.08
CA ALA A 421 -15.40 2.08 -24.28
C ALA A 421 -14.10 1.36 -23.90
N CYS A 422 -12.94 1.88 -24.33
CA CYS A 422 -11.64 1.37 -23.92
C CYS A 422 -11.51 1.40 -22.40
N TYR A 423 -11.84 2.52 -21.76
CA TYR A 423 -11.74 2.70 -20.31
C TYR A 423 -12.67 1.74 -19.55
N ALA A 424 -13.94 1.63 -19.96
CA ALA A 424 -14.89 0.68 -19.35
C ALA A 424 -14.38 -0.77 -19.41
N ARG A 425 -13.78 -1.16 -20.55
CA ARG A 425 -13.12 -2.47 -20.68
C ARG A 425 -11.92 -2.60 -19.73
N GLN A 426 -11.03 -1.61 -19.70
CA GLN A 426 -9.85 -1.66 -18.81
C GLN A 426 -10.25 -1.75 -17.34
N TRP A 427 -11.30 -1.03 -16.92
CA TRP A 427 -11.79 -1.09 -15.55
C TRP A 427 -12.42 -2.45 -15.23
N ARG A 428 -13.24 -2.99 -16.14
CA ARG A 428 -13.79 -4.34 -16.00
C ARG A 428 -12.71 -5.42 -15.87
N LEU A 429 -11.64 -5.33 -16.68
CA LEU A 429 -10.50 -6.24 -16.59
C LEU A 429 -9.75 -6.06 -15.26
N CYS A 430 -9.56 -4.83 -14.80
CA CYS A 430 -8.98 -4.57 -13.48
C CYS A 430 -9.79 -5.21 -12.34
N LEU A 431 -11.12 -5.13 -12.38
CA LEU A 431 -12.00 -5.79 -11.41
C LEU A 431 -11.87 -7.33 -11.46
N LYS A 432 -11.62 -7.91 -12.63
CA LYS A 432 -11.29 -9.34 -12.75
C LYS A 432 -9.95 -9.68 -12.11
N GLY A 433 -8.94 -8.83 -12.31
CA GLY A 433 -7.65 -8.98 -11.65
C GLY A 433 -7.77 -8.95 -10.13
N TYR A 434 -8.54 -8.02 -9.56
CA TYR A 434 -8.84 -8.03 -8.12
C TYR A 434 -9.51 -9.33 -7.68
N GLN A 435 -10.49 -9.83 -8.44
CA GLN A 435 -11.21 -11.07 -8.08
C GLN A 435 -10.30 -12.30 -8.12
N GLU A 436 -9.39 -12.38 -9.10
CA GLU A 436 -8.39 -13.44 -9.16
C GLU A 436 -7.49 -13.42 -7.92
N MET A 437 -6.94 -12.25 -7.57
CA MET A 437 -6.08 -12.12 -6.40
C MET A 437 -6.81 -12.48 -5.09
N ILE A 438 -8.06 -12.04 -4.94
CA ILE A 438 -8.90 -12.39 -3.77
C ILE A 438 -9.14 -13.90 -3.72
N SER A 439 -9.44 -14.53 -4.86
CA SER A 439 -9.65 -15.98 -4.94
C SER A 439 -8.39 -16.76 -4.60
N ASP A 440 -7.23 -16.33 -5.09
CA ASP A 440 -5.95 -16.97 -4.79
C ASP A 440 -5.61 -16.88 -3.31
N LEU A 441 -5.85 -15.71 -2.68
CA LEU A 441 -5.63 -15.52 -1.25
C LEU A 441 -6.58 -16.36 -0.40
N ASN A 442 -7.88 -16.40 -0.73
CA ASN A 442 -8.84 -17.26 -0.04
C ASN A 442 -8.43 -18.74 -0.12
N ALA A 443 -7.99 -19.20 -1.30
CA ALA A 443 -7.55 -20.57 -1.51
C ALA A 443 -6.25 -20.88 -0.73
N ALA A 444 -5.33 -19.92 -0.68
CA ALA A 444 -4.12 -20.03 0.12
C ALA A 444 -4.44 -20.06 1.61
N GLU A 445 -5.35 -19.22 2.10
CA GLU A 445 -5.79 -19.21 3.50
C GLU A 445 -6.39 -20.57 3.92
N GLU A 446 -7.30 -21.14 3.12
CA GLU A 446 -7.86 -22.46 3.38
C GLU A 446 -6.77 -23.54 3.40
N ALA A 447 -5.86 -23.52 2.42
CA ALA A 447 -4.77 -24.47 2.34
C ALA A 447 -3.76 -24.33 3.50
N SER A 448 -3.59 -23.12 4.05
CA SER A 448 -2.62 -22.80 5.12
C SER A 448 -2.87 -23.57 6.42
N GLN A 449 -4.10 -24.06 6.62
CA GLN A 449 -4.48 -24.87 7.78
C GLN A 449 -3.87 -26.27 7.76
N THR A 450 -3.52 -26.79 6.58
CA THR A 450 -3.09 -28.18 6.39
C THR A 450 -1.82 -28.34 5.56
N LYS A 451 -1.33 -27.29 4.91
CA LYS A 451 -0.13 -27.33 4.08
C LYS A 451 0.94 -26.32 4.52
N PRO A 452 2.24 -26.64 4.31
CA PRO A 452 3.34 -25.70 4.48
C PRO A 452 3.15 -24.42 3.66
N TRP A 453 3.37 -23.27 4.28
CA TRP A 453 3.11 -21.99 3.59
C TRP A 453 4.02 -21.76 2.40
N LYS A 454 5.25 -22.30 2.42
CA LYS A 454 6.17 -22.21 1.27
C LYS A 454 5.57 -22.80 -0.03
N ASP A 455 4.66 -23.77 0.09
CA ASP A 455 4.06 -24.46 -1.06
C ASP A 455 2.76 -23.79 -1.56
N ILE A 456 2.25 -22.81 -0.81
CA ILE A 456 0.96 -22.13 -1.09
C ILE A 456 1.10 -20.60 -1.11
N LEU A 457 2.33 -20.09 -0.96
CA LEU A 457 2.62 -18.67 -1.14
C LEU A 457 2.17 -18.25 -2.53
N VAL A 458 1.18 -17.36 -2.56
CA VAL A 458 0.76 -16.75 -3.82
C VAL A 458 1.87 -15.82 -4.29
N SER A 459 2.18 -15.89 -5.57
CA SER A 459 3.05 -14.91 -6.22
C SER A 459 2.40 -14.55 -7.54
N TRP A 460 2.25 -13.26 -7.77
CA TRP A 460 1.68 -12.76 -9.00
C TRP A 460 2.76 -12.11 -9.85
N ASP A 461 2.91 -12.56 -11.09
CA ASP A 461 3.81 -11.91 -12.05
C ASP A 461 3.24 -10.52 -12.41
N PRO A 462 3.97 -9.41 -12.16
CA PRO A 462 3.52 -8.09 -12.57
C PRO A 462 3.24 -7.97 -14.07
N LEU A 463 3.89 -8.79 -14.91
CA LEU A 463 3.60 -8.83 -16.34
C LEU A 463 2.23 -9.45 -16.61
N HIS A 464 1.84 -10.50 -15.89
CA HIS A 464 0.52 -11.16 -16.00
C HIS A 464 -0.61 -10.14 -15.85
N PHE A 465 -0.55 -9.30 -14.82
CA PHE A 465 -1.57 -8.27 -14.62
C PHE A 465 -1.67 -7.28 -15.78
N LYS A 466 -0.53 -6.89 -16.35
CA LYS A 466 -0.51 -5.94 -17.46
C LYS A 466 -0.99 -6.59 -18.77
N THR A 467 -0.61 -7.84 -19.03
CA THR A 467 -0.93 -8.53 -20.29
C THR A 467 -2.38 -8.99 -20.32
N ASP A 468 -2.88 -9.52 -19.21
CA ASP A 468 -4.14 -10.27 -19.17
C ASP A 468 -5.29 -9.41 -18.64
N PHE A 469 -4.99 -8.48 -17.72
CA PHE A 469 -5.97 -7.59 -17.09
C PHE A 469 -5.84 -6.11 -17.50
N GLY A 470 -4.90 -5.80 -18.39
CA GLY A 470 -4.76 -4.48 -18.99
C GLY A 470 -4.00 -3.45 -18.15
N ILE A 471 -4.00 -2.20 -18.61
CA ILE A 471 -3.13 -1.14 -18.08
C ILE A 471 -3.55 -0.71 -16.67
N LEU A 472 -4.86 -0.61 -16.40
CA LEU A 472 -5.33 -0.21 -15.06
C LEU A 472 -4.93 -1.25 -14.01
N ALA A 473 -5.02 -2.54 -14.34
CA ALA A 473 -4.54 -3.62 -13.47
C ALA A 473 -3.02 -3.55 -13.27
N GLY A 474 -2.26 -3.37 -14.35
CA GLY A 474 -0.81 -3.18 -14.27
C GLY A 474 -0.35 -1.92 -13.50
N MET A 475 -1.25 -0.95 -13.28
CA MET A 475 -0.99 0.24 -12.48
C MET A 475 -1.36 0.04 -11.00
N LEU A 476 -2.50 -0.60 -10.72
CA LEU A 476 -3.08 -0.68 -9.36
C LEU A 476 -2.65 -1.94 -8.58
N LEU A 477 -2.49 -3.08 -9.25
CA LEU A 477 -2.31 -4.38 -8.57
C LEU A 477 -0.87 -4.71 -8.10
N PRO A 478 0.24 -4.23 -8.72
CA PRO A 478 1.59 -4.67 -8.31
C PRO A 478 2.01 -4.30 -6.88
N ALA A 479 1.39 -3.31 -6.25
CA ALA A 479 1.68 -2.95 -4.86
C ALA A 479 1.17 -4.01 -3.86
N LEU A 480 0.20 -4.82 -4.28
CA LEU A 480 -0.53 -5.77 -3.45
C LEU A 480 0.28 -7.05 -3.20
N ASP A 481 1.04 -7.53 -4.18
CA ASP A 481 1.98 -8.67 -4.05
C ASP A 481 2.99 -8.46 -2.90
N LYS A 482 3.57 -7.27 -2.82
CA LYS A 482 4.51 -6.90 -1.76
C LYS A 482 3.86 -6.85 -0.37
N ALA A 483 2.55 -6.61 -0.30
CA ALA A 483 1.84 -6.54 0.97
C ALA A 483 1.67 -7.94 1.58
N GLN A 484 1.29 -8.92 0.76
CA GLN A 484 1.18 -10.32 1.19
C GLN A 484 2.50 -10.84 1.73
N SER A 485 3.61 -10.64 1.01
CA SER A 485 4.94 -11.04 1.48
C SER A 485 5.31 -10.45 2.85
N LYS A 486 4.88 -9.21 3.12
CA LYS A 486 5.10 -8.56 4.43
C LYS A 486 4.20 -9.15 5.51
N ALA A 487 2.95 -9.46 5.19
CA ALA A 487 2.00 -10.07 6.11
C ALA A 487 2.47 -11.45 6.57
N VAL A 488 2.83 -12.32 5.62
CA VAL A 488 3.38 -13.66 5.90
C VAL A 488 4.62 -13.57 6.78
N ARG A 489 5.59 -12.73 6.38
CA ARG A 489 6.80 -12.52 7.16
C ARG A 489 6.51 -12.04 8.58
N SER A 490 5.59 -11.09 8.73
CA SER A 490 5.21 -10.57 10.05
C SER A 490 4.55 -11.64 10.91
N GLN A 491 3.74 -12.53 10.34
CA GLN A 491 3.12 -13.62 11.08
C GLN A 491 4.15 -14.66 11.57
N VAL A 492 5.15 -14.96 10.75
CA VAL A 492 6.28 -15.80 11.15
C VAL A 492 7.08 -15.12 12.27
N GLU A 493 7.36 -13.82 12.16
CA GLU A 493 8.04 -13.05 13.21
C GLU A 493 7.24 -13.07 14.53
N ILE A 494 5.90 -12.94 14.50
CA ILE A 494 5.03 -13.10 15.69
C ILE A 494 5.16 -14.50 16.29
N THR A 495 5.11 -15.55 15.46
CA THR A 495 5.24 -16.95 15.91
C THR A 495 6.59 -17.21 16.60
N LEU A 496 7.66 -16.64 16.05
CA LEU A 496 9.00 -16.69 16.64
C LEU A 496 9.05 -15.95 17.99
N THR A 497 8.44 -14.76 18.08
CA THR A 497 8.37 -13.99 19.34
C THR A 497 7.54 -14.72 20.40
N GLN A 498 6.41 -15.32 20.07
CA GLN A 498 5.63 -16.13 21.02
C GLN A 498 6.44 -17.33 21.52
N THR A 499 7.14 -18.01 20.62
CA THR A 499 8.00 -19.14 20.99
C THR A 499 9.19 -18.70 21.85
N SER A 500 9.76 -17.53 21.60
CA SER A 500 10.82 -16.98 22.44
C SER A 500 10.34 -16.60 23.84
N ILE A 501 9.08 -16.16 23.98
CA ILE A 501 8.42 -15.94 25.28
C ILE A 501 8.25 -17.28 26.02
N ASP A 502 7.86 -18.37 25.35
CA ASP A 502 7.76 -19.68 26.00
C ASP A 502 9.12 -20.18 26.50
N LEU A 503 10.17 -19.98 25.71
CA LEU A 503 11.56 -20.27 26.10
C LEU A 503 12.01 -19.44 27.30
N GLU A 504 11.64 -18.16 27.36
CA GLU A 504 11.92 -17.28 28.48
C GLU A 504 11.21 -17.73 29.75
N ARG A 505 9.92 -18.08 29.66
CA ARG A 505 9.15 -18.63 30.79
C ARG A 505 9.73 -19.95 31.30
N TYR A 506 10.31 -20.77 30.41
CA TYR A 506 11.06 -21.97 30.81
C TYR A 506 12.32 -21.58 31.58
N TYR A 507 13.11 -20.64 31.04
CA TYR A 507 14.34 -20.15 31.66
C TYR A 507 14.11 -19.59 33.06
N LEU A 508 13.08 -18.75 33.26
CA LEU A 508 12.75 -18.17 34.56
C LEU A 508 12.47 -19.22 35.65
N ARG A 509 11.97 -20.41 35.26
CA ARG A 509 11.68 -21.50 36.21
C ARG A 509 12.84 -22.47 36.41
N GLN A 510 13.61 -22.76 35.36
CA GLN A 510 14.64 -23.81 35.36
C GLN A 510 16.07 -23.26 35.50
N GLY A 511 16.27 -21.97 35.26
CA GLY A 511 17.58 -21.31 35.26
C GLY A 511 18.43 -21.58 34.02
N HIS A 512 17.88 -22.27 33.02
CA HIS A 512 18.51 -22.52 31.72
C HIS A 512 17.44 -22.70 30.64
N TYR A 513 17.76 -22.42 29.38
CA TYR A 513 16.91 -22.73 28.24
C TYR A 513 16.84 -24.24 27.99
N PRO A 514 15.75 -24.76 27.41
CA PRO A 514 15.61 -26.19 27.17
C PRO A 514 16.64 -26.70 26.16
N GLU A 515 17.02 -27.97 26.23
CA GLU A 515 17.92 -28.57 25.23
C GLU A 515 17.25 -28.70 23.85
N ARG A 516 15.92 -28.87 23.83
CA ARG A 516 15.11 -29.04 22.62
C ARG A 516 13.70 -28.45 22.82
N LEU A 517 13.02 -28.09 21.74
CA LEU A 517 11.68 -27.49 21.80
C LEU A 517 10.62 -28.42 22.42
N GLU A 518 10.80 -29.75 22.32
CA GLU A 518 9.87 -30.71 22.91
C GLU A 518 9.76 -30.58 24.43
N ASN A 519 10.79 -30.04 25.09
CA ASN A 519 10.78 -29.84 26.54
C ASN A 519 9.85 -28.71 26.99
N LEU A 520 9.31 -27.91 26.07
CA LEU A 520 8.26 -26.93 26.37
C LEU A 520 6.90 -27.60 26.60
N VAL A 521 6.72 -28.84 26.17
CA VAL A 521 5.47 -29.59 26.26
C VAL A 521 5.48 -30.54 27.46
N PRO A 522 4.36 -30.69 28.22
CA PRO A 522 3.11 -29.92 28.12
C PRO A 522 3.10 -28.65 28.99
N GLY A 523 4.22 -28.32 29.67
CA GLY A 523 4.22 -27.35 30.77
C GLY A 523 4.00 -25.89 30.36
N TRP A 524 4.48 -25.49 29.18
CA TRP A 524 4.40 -24.12 28.66
C TRP A 524 3.59 -24.03 27.37
N ARG A 525 3.47 -25.14 26.63
CA ARG A 525 2.59 -25.29 25.46
C ARG A 525 1.95 -26.67 25.39
N ASP A 526 0.79 -26.72 24.75
CA ASP A 526 0.08 -27.97 24.42
C ASP A 526 0.76 -28.78 23.31
N SER A 527 1.51 -28.12 22.42
CA SER A 527 2.20 -28.75 21.29
C SER A 527 3.53 -28.08 20.98
N VAL A 528 4.41 -28.82 20.31
CA VAL A 528 5.74 -28.31 19.92
C VAL A 528 5.56 -27.15 18.93
N PRO A 529 6.23 -26.00 19.13
CA PRO A 529 6.18 -24.89 18.18
C PRO A 529 6.59 -25.29 16.76
N VAL A 530 5.70 -25.03 15.80
CA VAL A 530 5.86 -25.38 14.39
C VAL A 530 6.16 -24.12 13.56
N ASP A 531 7.03 -24.25 12.56
CA ASP A 531 7.25 -23.23 11.54
C ASP A 531 6.08 -23.24 10.53
N PRO A 532 5.30 -22.16 10.39
CA PRO A 532 4.23 -22.10 9.40
C PRO A 532 4.73 -22.33 7.96
N MET A 533 5.98 -21.99 7.66
CA MET A 533 6.57 -22.15 6.34
C MET A 533 6.77 -23.61 5.93
N THR A 534 7.11 -24.50 6.86
CA THR A 534 7.44 -25.91 6.57
C THR A 534 6.46 -26.90 7.17
N GLN A 535 5.64 -26.49 8.15
CA GLN A 535 4.88 -27.38 9.06
C GLN A 535 5.74 -28.37 9.86
N GLU A 536 7.03 -28.11 9.96
CA GLU A 536 7.96 -28.85 10.82
C GLU A 536 8.30 -28.01 12.06
N PRO A 537 8.85 -28.62 13.14
CA PRO A 537 9.28 -27.85 14.31
C PRO A 537 10.20 -26.68 13.92
N LEU A 538 10.05 -25.54 14.59
CA LEU A 538 10.93 -24.39 14.39
C LEU A 538 12.39 -24.78 14.58
N PHE A 539 13.29 -24.18 13.80
CA PHE A 539 14.72 -24.40 13.98
C PHE A 539 15.14 -23.80 15.32
N TYR A 540 15.61 -24.65 16.23
CA TYR A 540 16.03 -24.28 17.56
C TYR A 540 17.37 -24.90 17.89
N LYS A 541 18.25 -24.09 18.48
CA LYS A 541 19.52 -24.56 19.00
C LYS A 541 19.83 -23.85 20.31
N SER A 542 19.99 -24.64 21.37
CA SER A 542 20.51 -24.14 22.64
C SER A 542 21.99 -23.77 22.48
N LEU A 543 22.36 -22.58 22.97
CA LEU A 543 23.70 -22.01 22.92
C LEU A 543 24.23 -21.79 24.34
N SER A 544 25.55 -21.60 24.45
CA SER A 544 26.20 -21.17 25.70
C SER A 544 25.79 -22.00 26.92
N GLN A 545 25.75 -23.33 26.78
CA GLN A 545 25.34 -24.26 27.85
C GLN A 545 23.95 -23.98 28.44
N GLY A 546 23.00 -23.56 27.60
CA GLY A 546 21.63 -23.26 28.04
C GLY A 546 21.42 -21.81 28.48
N MET A 547 22.40 -20.93 28.29
CA MET A 547 22.30 -19.50 28.62
C MET A 547 21.88 -18.63 27.42
N GLY A 548 21.75 -19.22 26.25
CA GLY A 548 21.21 -18.55 25.07
C GLY A 548 20.62 -19.55 24.10
N PHE A 549 20.03 -19.04 23.03
CA PHE A 549 19.49 -19.86 21.97
C PHE A 549 19.54 -19.15 20.62
N GLU A 550 19.40 -19.95 19.58
CA GLU A 550 19.10 -19.54 18.21
C GLU A 550 17.73 -20.11 17.86
N LEU A 551 16.87 -19.28 17.29
CA LEU A 551 15.50 -19.62 16.88
C LEU A 551 15.20 -18.93 15.55
N TYR A 552 14.82 -19.69 14.52
CA TYR A 552 14.46 -19.13 13.21
C TYR A 552 13.47 -20.01 12.43
N SER A 553 12.96 -19.43 11.35
CA SER A 553 12.15 -20.07 10.30
C SER A 553 12.93 -20.01 8.99
N VAL A 554 12.63 -20.90 8.05
CA VAL A 554 13.25 -20.91 6.70
C VAL A 554 12.93 -19.66 5.88
N GLY A 555 11.86 -18.92 6.23
CA GLY A 555 11.47 -17.70 5.52
C GLY A 555 10.84 -17.93 4.15
N LEU A 556 10.68 -16.85 3.38
CA LEU A 556 9.86 -16.82 2.16
C LEU A 556 10.41 -17.65 0.98
N ASN A 557 11.71 -17.97 0.96
CA ASN A 557 12.29 -18.87 -0.05
C ASN A 557 12.05 -20.35 0.27
N GLY A 558 11.60 -20.68 1.49
CA GLY A 558 11.27 -22.05 1.87
C GLY A 558 12.49 -22.98 2.03
N GLU A 559 13.70 -22.44 2.00
CA GLU A 559 14.97 -23.16 2.10
C GLU A 559 15.72 -22.78 3.37
N ASP A 560 16.38 -23.75 4.01
CA ASP A 560 17.21 -23.49 5.19
C ASP A 560 18.57 -22.92 4.77
N ASP A 561 18.69 -21.60 4.90
CA ASP A 561 19.94 -20.85 4.72
C ASP A 561 20.78 -20.74 6.00
N GLY A 562 20.48 -21.52 7.04
CA GLY A 562 21.16 -21.48 8.34
C GLY A 562 20.94 -20.17 9.08
N GLY A 563 19.69 -19.67 9.10
CA GLY A 563 19.30 -18.46 9.82
C GLY A 563 19.82 -17.14 9.24
N ARG A 564 20.46 -17.14 8.06
CA ARG A 564 21.00 -15.92 7.45
C ARG A 564 19.91 -15.05 6.83
N TYR A 565 19.87 -13.78 7.20
CA TYR A 565 19.07 -12.78 6.48
C TYR A 565 19.60 -12.61 5.05
N GLN A 566 18.76 -12.87 4.04
CA GLN A 566 19.05 -12.44 2.68
C GLN A 566 19.17 -10.92 2.64
N THR A 567 20.40 -10.41 2.56
CA THR A 567 20.65 -9.03 2.17
C THR A 567 20.29 -8.90 0.71
N LYS A 568 19.55 -7.84 0.33
CA LYS A 568 19.32 -7.54 -1.09
C LYS A 568 20.67 -7.61 -1.81
N ALA A 569 20.76 -8.46 -2.83
CA ALA A 569 21.90 -8.44 -3.74
C ALA A 569 22.17 -6.98 -4.13
N PRO A 570 23.43 -6.52 -4.13
CA PRO A 570 23.73 -5.17 -4.62
C PRO A 570 23.09 -5.04 -6.00
N ARG A 571 22.31 -3.96 -6.20
CA ARG A 571 21.88 -3.61 -7.56
C ARG A 571 23.16 -3.43 -8.36
N ASP A 572 23.40 -4.32 -9.32
CA ASP A 572 24.45 -4.11 -10.32
C ASP A 572 24.26 -2.70 -10.89
N ALA A 573 25.34 -1.93 -10.83
CA ALA A 573 25.40 -0.50 -11.12
C ALA A 573 25.04 -0.16 -12.57
#